data_AF-A0A9D1E821-F1
#
_entry.id   AF-A0A9D1E821-F1
#
_cell.length_a   1.000
_cell.length_b   1.000
_cell.length_c   1.000
_cell.angle_alpha   90.00
_cell.angle_beta   90.00
_cell.angle_gamma   90.00
#
_symmetry.space_group_name_H-M   'P 1'
#
loop_
_entity.id
_entity.type
_entity.pdbx_description
1 polymer ?
#
loop_
_entity_poly.entity_id
_entity_poly.type
_entity_poly.pdbx_seq_one_letter_code
_entity_poly.pdbx_strand_id
1 'polypeptide(L)' 'MSNRVTYILAGGQLSLPFLKEQLNRHSDRTIIAADRGLEACVSLGIEPDFVIGDFDSLD' A
#
# COMPACT_ATOMS: atom_id res chain seq x y z
N MET A 1 -7.10 -19.16 -13.90
CA MET A 1 -6.69 -17.74 -13.88
C MET A 1 -6.43 -17.37 -12.43
N SER A 2 -5.22 -16.94 -12.07
CA SER A 2 -5.00 -16.30 -10.77
C SER A 2 -5.77 -14.99 -10.76
N ASN A 3 -6.49 -14.71 -9.68
CA ASN A 3 -7.19 -13.44 -9.53
C ASN A 3 -6.20 -12.42 -8.97
N ARG A 4 -5.66 -11.56 -9.85
CA ARG A 4 -4.72 -10.51 -9.46
C ARG A 4 -5.47 -9.39 -8.74
N VAL A 5 -4.99 -8.99 -7.57
CA VAL A 5 -5.60 -7.93 -6.76
C VAL A 5 -4.71 -6.69 -6.73
N THR A 6 -5.30 -5.50 -6.90
CA THR A 6 -4.59 -4.23 -6.75
C THR A 6 -5.01 -3.54 -5.46
N TYR A 7 -4.03 -3.17 -4.64
CA TYR A 7 -4.18 -2.36 -3.44
C TYR A 7 -3.77 -0.93 -3.74
N ILE A 8 -4.65 0.02 -3.46
CA ILE A 8 -4.33 1.44 -3.48
C ILE A 8 -4.33 1.91 -2.02
N LEU A 9 -3.16 2.25 -1.51
CA LEU A 9 -2.98 2.76 -0.16
C LEU A 9 -3.09 4.28 -0.23
N ALA A 10 -4.17 4.83 0.29
CA ALA A 10 -4.37 6.27 0.38
C ALA A 10 -3.88 6.82 1.73
N GLY A 11 -3.69 8.13 1.80
CA GLY A 11 -3.43 8.81 3.07
C GLY A 11 -4.60 8.74 4.04
N GLY A 12 -4.29 8.76 5.34
CA GLY A 12 -5.27 8.71 6.42
C GLY A 12 -5.01 7.60 7.42
N GLN A 13 -6.02 7.28 8.24
CA GLN A 13 -5.86 6.31 9.32
C GLN A 13 -6.02 4.88 8.78
N LEU A 14 -4.89 4.27 8.38
CA LEU A 14 -4.85 2.90 7.89
C LEU A 14 -4.55 1.92 9.03
N SER A 15 -5.37 0.88 9.18
CA SER A 15 -5.09 -0.22 10.10
C SER A 15 -3.97 -1.10 9.54
N LEU A 16 -2.75 -0.94 10.07
CA LEU A 16 -1.59 -1.75 9.67
C LEU A 16 -1.80 -3.27 9.86
N PRO A 17 -2.43 -3.75 10.96
CA PRO A 17 -2.75 -5.17 11.10
C PRO A 17 -3.68 -5.68 9.98
N PHE A 18 -4.71 -4.91 9.64
CA PHE A 18 -5.63 -5.26 8.56
C PHE A 18 -4.93 -5.26 7.20
N LEU A 19 -4.14 -4.23 6.90
CA LEU A 19 -3.38 -4.17 5.65
C LEU A 19 -2.47 -5.40 5.52
N LYS A 20 -1.68 -5.71 6.56
CA LYS A 20 -0.78 -6.87 6.57
C LYS A 20 -1.54 -8.18 6.32
N GLU A 21 -2.70 -8.34 6.94
CA GLU A 21 -3.57 -9.49 6.73
C GLU A 21 -4.04 -9.59 5.27
N GLN A 22 -4.54 -8.49 4.69
CA GLN A 22 -5.02 -8.47 3.32
C GLN A 22 -3.91 -8.77 2.32
N LEU A 23 -2.74 -8.15 2.49
CA LEU A 23 -1.58 -8.42 1.65
C LEU A 23 -1.26 -9.92 1.69
N ASN A 24 -1.14 -10.53 2.88
CA ASN A 24 -0.80 -11.96 2.99
C ASN A 24 -1.82 -12.92 2.35
N ARG A 25 -3.07 -12.51 2.16
CA ARG A 25 -4.10 -13.31 1.46
C ARG A 25 -3.90 -13.39 -0.05
N HIS A 26 -3.20 -12.42 -0.65
CA HIS A 26 -3.04 -12.29 -2.10
C HIS A 26 -1.56 -12.17 -2.47
N SER A 27 -0.98 -13.26 -2.97
CA SER A 27 0.42 -13.29 -3.42
C SER A 27 0.61 -12.66 -4.81
N ASP A 28 -0.35 -12.83 -5.73
CA ASP A 28 -0.38 -12.15 -7.03
C ASP A 28 -1.12 -10.81 -6.86
N ARG A 29 -0.36 -9.78 -6.51
CA ARG A 29 -0.89 -8.45 -6.18
C ARG A 29 -0.07 -7.32 -6.76
N THR A 30 -0.68 -6.14 -6.84
CA THR A 30 -0.01 -4.86 -7.07
C THR A 30 -0.31 -3.91 -5.92
N ILE A 31 0.69 -3.18 -5.45
CA ILE A 31 0.58 -2.21 -4.36
C ILE A 31 0.93 -0.83 -4.94
N ILE A 32 -0.02 0.10 -4.84
CA ILE A 32 0.14 1.50 -5.22
C ILE A 32 0.05 2.33 -3.94
N ALA A 33 1.12 3.01 -3.58
CA ALA A 33 1.12 4.00 -2.51
C ALA A 33 0.78 5.38 -3.09
N ALA A 34 -0.31 5.99 -2.65
CA ALA A 34 -0.71 7.34 -3.04
C ALA A 34 -0.37 8.33 -1.92
N ASP A 35 0.56 9.25 -2.17
CA ASP A 35 1.00 10.28 -1.23
C ASP A 35 1.35 9.68 0.15
N ARG A 36 0.71 10.13 1.24
CA ARG A 36 0.88 9.59 2.60
C ARG A 36 0.54 8.11 2.75
N GLY A 37 -0.09 7.49 1.76
CA GLY A 37 -0.23 6.03 1.72
C GLY A 37 1.11 5.29 1.75
N LEU A 38 2.21 5.95 1.36
CA LEU A 38 3.56 5.41 1.46
C LEU A 38 3.99 5.13 2.92
N GLU A 39 3.49 5.91 3.90
CA GLU A 39 3.80 5.71 5.31
C GLU A 39 3.41 4.31 5.81
N ALA A 40 2.32 3.75 5.29
CA ALA A 40 1.89 2.39 5.61
C ALA A 40 2.86 1.34 5.05
N CYS A 41 3.41 1.58 3.85
CA CYS A 41 4.43 0.73 3.28
C CYS A 41 5.72 0.74 4.12
N VAL A 42 6.19 1.93 4.47
CA VAL A 42 7.38 2.13 5.33
C VAL A 42 7.18 1.45 6.69
N SER A 43 6.03 1.66 7.32
CA SER A 43 5.70 1.09 8.64
C SER A 43 5.65 -0.44 8.64
N LEU A 44 5.29 -1.05 7.51
CA LEU A 44 5.23 -2.51 7.36
C LEU A 44 6.51 -3.12 6.77
N GLY A 45 7.49 -2.30 6.35
CA GLY A 45 8.69 -2.75 5.66
C GLY A 45 8.37 -3.43 4.31
N ILE A 46 7.35 -2.95 3.60
CA ILE A 46 6.95 -3.46 2.28
C ILE A 46 7.30 -2.43 1.20
N GLU A 47 7.76 -2.91 0.05
CA GLU A 47 8.02 -2.07 -1.12
C GLU A 47 6.76 -2.01 -1.99
N PRO A 48 6.19 -0.83 -2.26
CA PRO A 48 5.11 -0.69 -3.23
C PRO A 48 5.63 -0.83 -4.66
N ASP A 49 4.80 -1.31 -5.59
CA ASP A 49 5.14 -1.35 -7.01
C ASP A 49 5.15 0.05 -7.64
N PHE A 50 4.29 0.94 -7.13
CA PHE A 50 4.19 2.33 -7.57
C PHE A 50 4.03 3.26 -6.39
N VAL A 51 4.67 4.43 -6.47
CA VAL A 51 4.40 5.58 -5.61
C VAL A 51 3.89 6.69 -6.52
N ILE A 52 2.70 7.22 -6.23
CA ILE A 52 2.03 8.25 -7.03
C ILE A 52 1.56 9.40 -6.15
N GLY A 53 1.45 10.60 -6.73
CA GLY A 53 1.05 11.80 -6.02
C GLY A 53 1.77 13.04 -6.53
N ASP A 54 1.49 14.18 -5.92
CA ASP A 54 2.30 15.40 -6.09
C ASP A 54 3.48 15.45 -5.11
N PHE A 55 3.53 14.52 -4.16
CA PHE A 55 4.57 14.35 -3.16
C PHE A 55 4.72 15.55 -2.21
N ASP A 56 3.66 16.33 -2.02
CA ASP A 56 3.66 17.50 -1.12
C ASP A 56 3.38 17.14 0.35
N SER A 57 3.14 15.86 0.62
CA SER A 57 2.56 15.38 1.85
C SER A 57 3.54 14.62 2.76
N LEU A 58 4.76 14.38 2.25
CA LEU A 58 5.88 13.78 2.95
C LEU A 58 6.83 14.90 3.42
N ASP A 59 6.89 15.12 4.73
CA ASP A 59 7.93 15.93 5.40
C ASP A 59 9.11 15.05 5.83
#